data_AF-A0A9J6EW36-F1
#
_entry.id   AF-A0A9J6EW36-F1
#
_cell.length_a   1.000
_cell.length_b   1.000
_cell.length_c   1.000
_cell.angle_alpha   90.00
_cell.angle_beta   90.00
_cell.angle_gamma   90.00
#
_symmetry.space_group_name_H-M   'P 1'
#
loop_
_entity.id
_entity.type
_entity.pdbx_description
1 polymer ?
#
loop_
_entity_poly.entity_id
_entity_poly.type
_entity_poly.pdbx_seq_one_letter_code
_entity_poly.pdbx_strand_id
1 'polypeptide(L)'
;MQQAWVASFGSPRMTPKALLASQTGLSPYLRFGCLSARLFYHQLADLYRKIRNSNPPLSLQGQLLWREFFYCAATRNPNFDRMHNNPMCVQIPWDVNAEALAKWANGQTGYPWIDAIMRQLREEGWIHHVARHAVACFLTRGDLWLSWEEGMKVFDELLLDADWSVNAGSWMWLSCSSFFQQFFHVYCPVRFGRKADPSGDYIR
;
A
#
# COMPACT_ATOMS: atom_id res chain seq x y z
N MET A 1 26.92 1.58 8.87
CA MET A 1 25.59 1.28 9.47
C MET A 1 24.48 1.12 8.43
N GLN A 2 24.29 2.04 7.45
CA GLN A 2 23.20 1.98 6.47
C GLN A 2 23.21 0.73 5.54
N GLN A 3 24.37 0.33 5.03
CA GLN A 3 24.49 -0.84 4.13
C GLN A 3 24.14 -2.17 4.81
N ALA A 4 24.48 -2.32 6.10
CA ALA A 4 24.14 -3.49 6.88
C ALA A 4 22.62 -3.60 7.13
N TRP A 5 21.95 -2.47 7.35
CA TRP A 5 20.48 -2.42 7.48
C TRP A 5 19.78 -2.88 6.19
N VAL A 6 20.17 -2.33 5.04
CA VAL A 6 19.63 -2.73 3.71
C VAL A 6 19.86 -4.22 3.45
N ALA A 7 21.04 -4.74 3.79
CA ALA A 7 21.39 -6.15 3.65
C ALA A 7 20.67 -7.08 4.65
N SER A 8 20.11 -6.53 5.73
CA SER A 8 19.32 -7.22 6.75
C SER A 8 17.81 -7.01 6.64
N PHE A 9 17.37 -6.22 5.65
CA PHE A 9 15.95 -5.99 5.43
C PHE A 9 15.28 -7.36 5.25
N GLY A 10 14.42 -7.73 6.18
CA GLY A 10 13.53 -8.89 6.13
C GLY A 10 12.09 -8.37 6.27
N SER A 11 11.10 -9.24 6.46
CA SER A 11 9.75 -8.76 6.83
C SER A 11 9.88 -7.92 8.10
N PRO A 12 9.68 -6.59 8.06
CA PRO A 12 9.99 -5.74 9.20
C PRO A 12 9.05 -6.12 10.35
N ARG A 13 9.59 -6.24 11.56
CA ARG A 13 8.73 -6.12 12.74
C ARG A 13 8.14 -4.71 12.70
N MET A 14 6.81 -4.64 12.61
CA MET A 14 6.08 -3.38 12.61
C MET A 14 6.42 -2.66 13.93
N THR A 15 7.05 -1.50 13.80
CA THR A 15 7.30 -0.59 14.93
C THR A 15 6.57 0.71 14.64
N PRO A 16 6.17 1.48 15.67
CA PRO A 16 5.49 2.76 15.46
C PRO A 16 6.27 3.70 14.54
N LYS A 17 7.60 3.73 14.67
CA LYS A 17 8.49 4.53 13.81
C LYS A 17 8.44 4.15 12.32
N ALA A 18 8.04 2.92 11.99
CA ALA A 18 7.91 2.49 10.59
C ALA A 18 6.62 3.01 9.93
N LEU A 19 5.65 3.50 10.70
CA LEU A 19 4.43 4.12 10.19
C LEU A 19 4.69 5.54 9.67
N LEU A 20 5.71 6.20 10.21
CA LEU A 20 6.15 7.52 9.78
C LEU A 20 7.00 7.43 8.51
N ALA A 21 7.02 8.50 7.74
CA ALA A 21 7.87 8.61 6.56
C ALA A 21 9.35 8.38 6.94
N SER A 22 9.98 7.39 6.29
CA SER A 22 11.43 7.19 6.42
C SER A 22 12.17 8.18 5.52
N GLN A 23 13.35 8.63 5.94
CA GLN A 23 14.29 9.36 5.07
C GLN A 23 14.67 8.55 3.81
N THR A 24 14.43 7.23 3.81
CA THR A 24 14.63 6.34 2.67
C THR A 24 13.32 5.99 1.94
N GLY A 25 12.25 6.78 2.08
CA GLY A 25 11.01 6.58 1.33
C GLY A 25 11.27 6.81 -0.17
N LEU A 26 11.46 5.74 -0.94
CA LEU A 26 11.86 5.83 -2.35
C LEU A 26 10.69 5.81 -3.34
N SER A 27 9.47 5.49 -2.89
CA SER A 27 8.34 5.28 -3.80
C SER A 27 7.98 6.50 -4.66
N PRO A 28 7.96 7.76 -4.15
CA PRO A 28 7.71 8.92 -5.00
C PRO A 28 8.81 9.14 -6.04
N TYR A 29 10.07 8.95 -5.66
CA TYR A 29 11.21 9.09 -6.57
C TYR A 29 11.19 8.06 -7.69
N LEU A 30 10.81 6.81 -7.38
CA LEU A 30 10.63 5.76 -8.38
C LEU A 30 9.45 6.08 -9.31
N ARG A 31 8.35 6.62 -8.78
CA ARG A 31 7.15 6.98 -9.54
C ARG A 31 7.41 8.09 -10.57
N PHE A 32 8.17 9.12 -10.19
CA PHE A 32 8.50 10.22 -11.09
C PHE A 32 9.75 9.95 -11.95
N GLY A 33 10.39 8.78 -11.80
CA GLY A 33 11.63 8.47 -12.50
C GLY A 33 12.85 9.28 -12.03
N CYS A 34 12.73 10.00 -10.91
CA CYS A 34 13.86 10.67 -10.24
C CYS A 34 14.92 9.66 -9.78
N LEU A 35 14.50 8.43 -9.49
CA LEU A 35 15.36 7.27 -9.27
C LEU A 35 15.06 6.19 -10.30
N SER A 36 16.09 5.72 -11.00
CA SER A 36 15.95 4.58 -11.92
C SER A 36 15.75 3.28 -11.15
N ALA A 37 14.60 2.61 -11.38
CA ALA A 37 14.31 1.30 -10.80
C ALA A 37 15.36 0.23 -11.19
N ARG A 38 15.90 0.31 -12.42
CA ARG A 38 16.96 -0.59 -12.91
C ARG A 38 18.27 -0.36 -12.15
N LEU A 39 18.67 0.90 -12.01
CA LEU A 39 19.87 1.26 -11.24
C LEU A 39 19.74 0.75 -9.80
N PHE A 40 18.60 1.01 -9.16
CA PHE A 40 18.36 0.57 -7.79
C PHE A 40 18.39 -0.95 -7.66
N TYR A 41 17.78 -1.69 -8.59
CA TYR A 41 17.83 -3.15 -8.63
C TYR A 41 19.26 -3.70 -8.72
N HIS A 42 20.08 -3.17 -9.63
CA HIS A 42 21.46 -3.61 -9.82
C HIS A 42 22.35 -3.25 -8.63
N GLN A 43 22.20 -2.05 -8.06
CA GLN A 43 22.93 -1.65 -6.85
C GLN A 43 22.59 -2.55 -5.65
N LEU A 44 21.32 -2.91 -5.48
CA LEU A 44 20.93 -3.90 -4.47
C LEU A 44 21.58 -5.27 -4.74
N ALA A 45 21.58 -5.74 -5.99
CA ALA A 45 22.18 -7.03 -6.35
C ALA A 45 23.69 -7.07 -6.03
N ASP A 46 24.41 -6.00 -6.35
CA ASP A 46 25.84 -5.88 -6.06
C ASP A 46 26.11 -5.85 -4.56
N LEU A 47 25.31 -5.09 -3.79
CA LEU A 47 25.42 -5.02 -2.34
C LEU A 47 25.18 -6.38 -1.68
N TYR A 48 24.15 -7.09 -2.13
CA TYR A 48 23.80 -8.40 -1.60
C TYR A 48 24.87 -9.46 -1.91
N ARG A 49 25.44 -9.46 -3.12
CA ARG A 49 26.59 -10.31 -3.46
C ARG A 49 27.78 -10.05 -2.53
N LYS A 50 28.08 -8.78 -2.22
CA LYS A 50 29.20 -8.40 -1.33
C LYS A 50 28.98 -8.82 0.14
N ILE A 51 27.76 -8.70 0.66
CA ILE A 51 27.52 -8.87 2.11
C ILE A 51 27.07 -10.28 2.49
N ARG A 52 26.23 -10.92 1.67
CA ARG A 52 25.54 -12.17 2.05
C ARG A 52 26.08 -13.42 1.37
N ASN A 53 26.92 -13.27 0.34
CA ASN A 53 27.34 -14.36 -0.55
C ASN A 53 26.16 -15.24 -1.02
N SER A 54 24.96 -14.64 -1.14
CA SER A 54 23.70 -15.31 -1.44
C SER A 54 23.09 -14.75 -2.72
N ASN A 55 22.45 -15.61 -3.52
CA ASN A 55 21.74 -15.17 -4.71
C ASN A 55 20.35 -14.57 -4.38
N PRO A 56 19.85 -13.61 -5.19
CA PRO A 56 18.49 -13.03 -5.10
C PRO A 56 17.36 -14.10 -5.09
N PRO A 57 16.11 -13.76 -4.68
CA PRO A 57 15.61 -12.42 -4.36
C PRO A 57 15.66 -12.11 -2.87
N LEU A 58 16.28 -10.99 -2.55
CA LEU A 58 16.31 -10.43 -1.21
C LEU A 58 15.18 -9.39 -1.07
N SER A 59 14.61 -9.31 0.12
CA SER A 59 13.41 -8.55 0.51
C SER A 59 13.11 -7.24 -0.26
N LEU A 60 14.08 -6.33 -0.43
CA LEU A 60 13.90 -5.03 -1.11
C LEU A 60 13.81 -5.17 -2.64
N GLN A 61 14.55 -6.11 -3.24
CA GLN A 61 14.34 -6.45 -4.66
C GLN A 61 12.94 -7.02 -4.87
N GLY A 62 12.42 -7.78 -3.90
CA GLY A 62 11.03 -8.26 -3.91
C GLY A 62 10.01 -7.12 -4.02
N GLN A 63 10.26 -5.95 -3.40
CA GLN A 63 9.39 -4.79 -3.53
C GLN A 63 9.41 -4.19 -4.95
N LEU A 64 10.55 -4.21 -5.63
CA LEU A 64 10.63 -3.81 -7.04
C LEU A 64 9.92 -4.81 -7.95
N LEU A 65 10.02 -6.11 -7.65
CA LEU A 65 9.29 -7.13 -8.41
C LEU A 65 7.77 -6.99 -8.24
N TRP A 66 7.28 -6.55 -7.07
CA TRP A 66 5.86 -6.20 -6.90
C TRP A 66 5.41 -5.05 -7.80
N ARG A 67 6.25 -4.02 -7.95
CA ARG A 67 5.99 -2.95 -8.92
C ARG A 67 5.91 -3.50 -10.35
N GLU A 68 6.91 -4.29 -10.76
CA GLU A 68 6.93 -4.89 -12.11
C GLU A 68 5.74 -5.84 -12.34
N PHE A 69 5.30 -6.57 -11.32
CA PHE A 69 4.13 -7.44 -11.40
C PHE A 69 2.88 -6.66 -11.78
N PHE A 70 2.59 -5.56 -11.08
CA PHE A 70 1.42 -4.75 -11.38
C PHE A 70 1.54 -4.04 -12.73
N TYR A 71 2.72 -3.55 -13.10
CA TYR A 71 2.95 -2.98 -14.43
C TYR A 71 2.67 -4.01 -15.53
N CYS A 72 3.19 -5.24 -15.39
CA CYS A 72 2.95 -6.32 -16.35
C CYS A 72 1.46 -6.69 -16.43
N ALA A 73 0.79 -6.80 -15.28
CA ALA A 73 -0.64 -7.11 -15.21
C ALA A 73 -1.50 -6.03 -15.90
N ALA A 74 -1.12 -4.77 -15.75
CA ALA A 74 -1.87 -3.64 -16.29
C ALA A 74 -1.59 -3.38 -17.79
N THR A 75 -0.40 -3.74 -18.30
CA THR A 75 0.09 -3.37 -19.65
C THR A 75 -0.87 -3.69 -20.81
N ARG A 76 -1.65 -4.79 -20.71
CA ARG A 76 -2.60 -5.21 -21.76
C ARG A 76 -4.07 -5.15 -21.31
N ASN A 77 -4.35 -4.39 -20.26
CA ASN A 77 -5.68 -4.24 -19.70
C ASN A 77 -6.03 -2.74 -19.57
N PRO A 78 -6.66 -2.12 -20.58
CA PRO A 78 -7.03 -0.71 -20.52
C PRO A 78 -8.08 -0.41 -19.44
N ASN A 79 -8.76 -1.44 -18.92
CA ASN A 79 -9.75 -1.32 -17.85
C ASN A 79 -9.18 -1.77 -16.50
N PHE A 80 -7.85 -1.81 -16.32
CA PHE A 80 -7.24 -2.30 -15.07
C PHE A 80 -7.64 -1.47 -13.84
N ASP A 81 -8.02 -0.21 -14.05
CA ASP A 81 -8.38 0.78 -13.04
C ASP A 81 -9.88 0.85 -12.71
N ARG A 82 -10.69 -0.05 -13.28
CA ARG A 82 -12.13 -0.12 -13.05
C ARG A 82 -12.59 -1.56 -12.88
N MET A 83 -13.75 -1.76 -12.28
CA MET A 83 -14.35 -3.08 -12.09
C MET A 83 -15.05 -3.53 -13.38
N HIS A 84 -15.87 -2.66 -13.96
CA HIS A 84 -16.66 -3.03 -15.13
C HIS A 84 -15.77 -3.26 -16.37
N ASN A 85 -16.03 -4.35 -17.10
CA ASN A 85 -15.24 -4.78 -18.27
C ASN A 85 -13.74 -5.04 -18.00
N ASN A 86 -13.37 -5.25 -16.74
CA ASN A 86 -12.03 -5.67 -16.37
C ASN A 86 -11.98 -7.20 -16.24
N PRO A 87 -11.27 -7.91 -17.14
CA PRO A 87 -11.25 -9.37 -17.17
C PRO A 87 -10.58 -10.01 -15.94
N MET A 88 -9.85 -9.22 -15.14
CA MET A 88 -9.17 -9.68 -13.94
C MET A 88 -9.94 -9.36 -12.66
N CYS A 89 -11.04 -8.60 -12.74
CA CYS A 89 -11.77 -8.09 -11.58
C CYS A 89 -13.10 -8.83 -11.38
N VAL A 90 -13.29 -9.36 -10.17
CA VAL A 90 -14.58 -9.87 -9.71
C VAL A 90 -15.59 -8.72 -9.68
N GLN A 91 -16.78 -8.96 -10.23
CA GLN A 91 -17.88 -8.01 -10.20
C GLN A 91 -18.58 -8.10 -8.84
N ILE A 92 -18.36 -7.11 -7.98
CA ILE A 92 -18.91 -7.05 -6.63
C ILE A 92 -19.92 -5.90 -6.57
N PRO A 93 -21.15 -6.12 -6.07
CA PRO A 93 -22.13 -5.06 -5.91
C PRO A 93 -21.77 -4.19 -4.70
N TRP A 94 -20.81 -3.29 -4.88
CA TRP A 94 -20.42 -2.31 -3.88
C TRP A 94 -21.52 -1.28 -3.65
N ASP A 95 -21.63 -0.78 -2.43
CA ASP A 95 -22.60 0.24 -2.07
C ASP A 95 -22.15 1.63 -2.52
N VAL A 96 -23.12 2.52 -2.66
CA VAL A 96 -22.91 3.95 -2.87
C VAL A 96 -23.32 4.69 -1.61
N ASN A 97 -22.34 5.20 -0.86
CA ASN A 97 -22.58 6.03 0.31
C ASN A 97 -21.55 7.17 0.37
N ALA A 98 -21.93 8.31 -0.20
CA ALA A 98 -21.07 9.49 -0.29
C ALA A 98 -20.68 10.05 1.08
N GLU A 99 -21.56 9.95 2.09
CA GLU A 99 -21.26 10.42 3.44
C GLU A 99 -20.19 9.56 4.12
N ALA A 100 -20.32 8.24 4.04
CA ALA A 100 -19.33 7.31 4.58
C ALA A 100 -17.98 7.45 3.86
N LEU A 101 -17.99 7.61 2.54
CA LEU A 101 -16.79 7.87 1.74
C LEU A 101 -16.11 9.18 2.19
N ALA A 102 -16.87 10.26 2.37
CA ALA A 102 -16.33 11.54 2.81
C ALA A 102 -15.75 11.46 4.23
N LYS A 103 -16.40 10.76 5.16
CA LYS A 103 -15.86 10.53 6.51
C LYS A 103 -14.56 9.74 6.47
N TRP A 104 -14.49 8.69 5.64
CA TRP A 104 -13.26 7.92 5.45
C TRP A 104 -12.14 8.77 4.83
N ALA A 105 -12.42 9.47 3.73
CA ALA A 105 -11.44 10.30 3.04
C ALA A 105 -10.87 11.43 3.92
N ASN A 106 -11.66 11.94 4.87
CA ASN A 106 -11.24 13.02 5.77
C ASN A 106 -10.72 12.54 7.14
N GLY A 107 -10.63 11.23 7.38
CA GLY A 107 -10.21 10.69 8.68
C GLY A 107 -11.16 11.06 9.82
N GLN A 108 -12.46 10.87 9.59
CA GLN A 108 -13.58 11.17 10.50
C GLN A 108 -14.52 9.97 10.66
N THR A 109 -13.97 8.75 10.57
CA THR A 109 -14.71 7.49 10.70
C THR A 109 -15.12 7.21 12.15
N GLY A 110 -14.44 7.82 13.12
CA GLY A 110 -14.58 7.52 14.54
C GLY A 110 -13.73 6.34 15.00
N TYR A 111 -12.94 5.73 14.12
CA TYR A 111 -11.93 4.73 14.45
C TYR A 111 -10.55 5.39 14.48
N PRO A 112 -9.96 5.68 15.66
CA PRO A 112 -8.77 6.52 15.76
C PRO A 112 -7.58 6.05 14.93
N TRP A 113 -7.41 4.73 14.78
CA TRP A 113 -6.37 4.15 13.93
C TRP A 113 -6.56 4.47 12.44
N ILE A 114 -7.78 4.32 11.92
CA ILE A 114 -8.12 4.62 10.53
C ILE A 114 -8.02 6.13 10.28
N ASP A 115 -8.53 6.92 11.23
CA ASP A 115 -8.54 8.37 11.16
C ASP A 115 -7.12 8.95 11.16
N ALA A 116 -6.22 8.47 12.01
CA ALA A 116 -4.83 8.88 12.04
C ALA A 116 -4.11 8.59 10.71
N ILE A 117 -4.35 7.41 10.11
CA ILE A 117 -3.75 7.07 8.81
C ILE A 117 -4.24 8.00 7.70
N MET A 118 -5.55 8.25 7.63
CA MET A 118 -6.11 9.09 6.58
C MET A 118 -5.70 10.56 6.74
N ARG A 119 -5.50 11.04 7.98
CA ARG A 119 -4.91 12.37 8.25
C ARG A 119 -3.45 12.45 7.83
N GLN A 120 -2.63 11.45 8.18
CA GLN A 120 -1.23 11.40 7.71
C GLN A 120 -1.16 11.39 6.18
N LEU A 121 -2.00 10.60 5.51
CA LEU A 121 -2.06 10.57 4.06
C LEU A 121 -2.35 11.96 3.48
N ARG A 122 -3.29 12.69 4.07
CA ARG A 122 -3.66 14.04 3.62
C ARG A 122 -2.58 15.08 3.88
N GLU A 123 -1.91 15.02 5.02
CA GLU A 123 -0.92 16.02 5.44
C GLU A 123 0.47 15.77 4.81
N GLU A 124 0.88 14.51 4.70
CA GLU A 124 2.24 14.13 4.28
C GLU A 124 2.30 13.54 2.87
N GLY A 125 1.16 13.10 2.33
CA GLY A 125 1.08 12.48 1.00
C GLY A 125 1.75 11.10 0.90
N TRP A 126 2.07 10.47 2.04
CA TRP A 126 2.61 9.12 2.09
C TRP A 126 2.19 8.40 3.36
N ILE A 127 1.82 7.13 3.22
CA ILE A 127 1.56 6.22 4.34
C ILE A 127 2.20 4.85 4.08
N HIS A 128 2.62 4.20 5.16
CA HIS A 128 3.25 2.88 5.12
C HIS A 128 2.32 1.82 4.50
N HIS A 129 2.88 0.81 3.82
CA HIS A 129 2.10 -0.20 3.10
C HIS A 129 1.03 -0.90 3.98
N VAL A 130 1.36 -1.18 5.23
CA VAL A 130 0.42 -1.77 6.19
C VAL A 130 -0.71 -0.82 6.56
N ALA A 131 -0.43 0.49 6.65
CA ALA A 131 -1.44 1.50 6.88
C ALA A 131 -2.41 1.58 5.68
N ARG A 132 -1.89 1.50 4.44
CA ARG A 132 -2.69 1.36 3.21
C ARG A 132 -3.61 0.14 3.28
N HIS A 133 -3.10 -1.01 3.74
CA HIS A 133 -3.90 -2.23 3.89
C HIS A 133 -5.08 -2.04 4.86
N ALA A 134 -4.83 -1.39 6.00
CA ALA A 134 -5.86 -1.18 7.01
C ALA A 134 -7.00 -0.30 6.48
N VAL A 135 -6.68 0.84 5.89
CA VAL A 135 -7.71 1.79 5.41
C VAL A 135 -8.44 1.31 4.16
N ALA A 136 -7.75 0.59 3.26
CA ALA A 136 -8.38 0.00 2.07
C ALA A 136 -9.31 -1.17 2.43
N CYS A 137 -8.89 -2.03 3.36
CA CYS A 137 -9.73 -3.10 3.89
C CYS A 137 -10.98 -2.50 4.57
N PHE A 138 -10.80 -1.47 5.41
CA PHE A 138 -11.90 -0.80 6.10
C PHE A 138 -12.92 -0.20 5.12
N LEU A 139 -12.45 0.51 4.08
CA LEU A 139 -13.33 1.11 3.08
C LEU A 139 -14.13 0.06 2.28
N THR A 140 -13.49 -1.05 1.92
CA THR A 140 -14.04 -2.03 0.99
C THR A 140 -14.70 -3.19 1.75
N ARG A 141 -14.14 -4.38 1.64
CA ARG A 141 -14.72 -5.63 2.15
C ARG A 141 -14.73 -5.79 3.68
N GLY A 142 -14.08 -4.90 4.41
CA GLY A 142 -13.92 -5.00 5.85
C GLY A 142 -15.09 -4.43 6.62
N ASP A 143 -15.48 -3.19 6.32
CA ASP A 143 -16.44 -2.45 7.14
C ASP A 143 -17.46 -1.66 6.31
N LEU A 144 -17.03 -0.75 5.41
CA LEU A 144 -17.94 0.19 4.74
C LEU A 144 -18.61 -0.33 3.47
N TRP A 145 -18.13 -1.43 2.89
CA TRP A 145 -18.63 -2.04 1.65
C TRP A 145 -18.68 -1.09 0.44
N LEU A 146 -17.76 -0.12 0.37
CA LEU A 146 -17.65 0.83 -0.74
C LEU A 146 -16.70 0.34 -1.82
N SER A 147 -16.89 0.83 -3.04
CA SER A 147 -16.05 0.44 -4.18
C SER A 147 -14.59 0.83 -3.97
N TRP A 148 -13.70 -0.10 -4.30
CA TRP A 148 -12.26 0.13 -4.32
C TRP A 148 -11.87 1.22 -5.33
N GLU A 149 -12.69 1.47 -6.36
CA GLU A 149 -12.48 2.57 -7.31
C GLU A 149 -12.55 3.94 -6.63
N GLU A 150 -13.43 4.12 -5.64
CA GLU A 150 -13.53 5.38 -4.89
C GLU A 150 -12.32 5.58 -3.97
N GLY A 151 -11.87 4.50 -3.32
CA GLY A 151 -10.63 4.52 -2.56
C GLY A 151 -9.41 4.84 -3.43
N MET A 152 -9.36 4.25 -4.63
CA MET A 152 -8.31 4.50 -5.61
C MET A 152 -8.25 5.98 -6.01
N LYS A 153 -9.39 6.63 -6.27
CA LYS A 153 -9.44 8.07 -6.58
C LYS A 153 -8.88 8.94 -5.45
N VAL A 154 -9.26 8.67 -4.21
CA VAL A 154 -8.73 9.40 -3.04
C VAL A 154 -7.23 9.18 -2.90
N PHE A 155 -6.75 7.96 -3.12
CA PHE A 155 -5.32 7.67 -3.10
C PHE A 155 -4.57 8.32 -4.26
N ASP A 156 -5.18 8.42 -5.44
CA ASP A 156 -4.60 9.08 -6.60
C ASP A 156 -4.43 10.59 -6.37
N GLU A 157 -5.39 11.21 -5.67
CA GLU A 157 -5.33 12.63 -5.28
C GLU A 157 -4.25 12.91 -4.21
N LEU A 158 -4.14 12.05 -3.20
CA LEU A 158 -3.34 12.34 -2.00
C LEU A 158 -1.93 11.76 -2.02
N LEU A 159 -1.68 10.63 -2.71
CA LEU A 159 -0.37 9.98 -2.67
C LEU A 159 0.65 10.68 -3.56
N LEU A 160 1.79 11.03 -2.99
CA LEU A 160 2.98 11.46 -3.74
C LEU A 160 3.54 10.36 -4.65
N ASP A 161 3.22 9.10 -4.36
CA ASP A 161 3.62 7.93 -5.15
C ASP A 161 2.45 7.29 -5.92
N ALA A 162 1.37 8.04 -6.16
CA ALA A 162 0.22 7.61 -6.96
C ALA A 162 0.66 7.09 -8.34
N ASP A 163 0.64 5.79 -8.53
CA ASP A 163 1.01 5.07 -9.75
C ASP A 163 -0.20 4.31 -10.27
N TRP A 164 -0.61 4.54 -11.52
CA TRP A 164 -1.83 3.95 -12.08
C TRP A 164 -1.85 2.41 -11.95
N SER A 165 -0.75 1.74 -12.28
CA SER A 165 -0.70 0.27 -12.26
C SER A 165 -0.66 -0.25 -10.82
N VAL A 166 0.19 0.33 -9.97
CA VAL A 166 0.37 -0.14 -8.60
C VAL A 166 -0.85 0.19 -7.74
N ASN A 167 -1.44 1.38 -7.91
CA ASN A 167 -2.61 1.82 -7.16
C ASN A 167 -3.82 0.93 -7.50
N ALA A 168 -4.18 0.79 -8.78
CA ALA A 168 -5.28 -0.07 -9.20
C ALA A 168 -5.09 -1.54 -8.77
N GLY A 169 -3.89 -2.08 -8.98
CA GLY A 169 -3.57 -3.45 -8.60
C GLY A 169 -3.64 -3.70 -7.10
N SER A 170 -3.15 -2.75 -6.29
CA SER A 170 -3.19 -2.84 -4.82
C SER A 170 -4.61 -2.70 -4.28
N TRP A 171 -5.44 -1.84 -4.87
CA TRP A 171 -6.85 -1.69 -4.49
C TRP A 171 -7.64 -2.95 -4.80
N MET A 172 -7.49 -3.53 -5.99
CA MET A 172 -8.11 -4.82 -6.34
C MET A 172 -7.64 -5.96 -5.42
N TRP A 173 -6.36 -5.95 -5.00
CA TRP A 173 -5.84 -6.92 -4.04
C TRP A 173 -6.53 -6.80 -2.69
N LEU A 174 -6.63 -5.58 -2.14
CA LEU A 174 -7.11 -5.35 -0.78
C LEU A 174 -8.63 -5.50 -0.66
N SER A 175 -9.37 -5.21 -1.73
CA SER A 175 -10.80 -5.47 -1.83
C SER A 175 -11.15 -6.93 -2.11
N CYS A 176 -10.15 -7.80 -2.34
CA CYS A 176 -10.31 -9.16 -2.86
C CYS A 176 -11.03 -9.22 -4.22
N SER A 177 -10.98 -8.15 -5.00
CA SER A 177 -11.53 -8.12 -6.36
C SER A 177 -10.60 -8.80 -7.38
N SER A 178 -9.29 -8.88 -7.10
CA SER A 178 -8.34 -9.66 -7.88
C SER A 178 -7.13 -10.07 -7.04
N PHE A 179 -6.31 -10.99 -7.56
CA PHE A 179 -5.02 -11.48 -6.99
C PHE A 179 -5.08 -12.19 -5.63
N PHE A 180 -5.82 -11.66 -4.65
CA PHE A 180 -5.98 -12.21 -3.32
C PHE A 180 -7.44 -12.62 -3.08
N GLN A 181 -7.65 -13.86 -2.66
CA GLN A 181 -9.00 -14.45 -2.57
C GLN A 181 -9.41 -14.84 -1.14
N GLN A 182 -8.53 -14.67 -0.14
CA GLN A 182 -8.84 -15.01 1.25
C GLN A 182 -9.61 -13.86 1.94
N PHE A 183 -10.81 -13.57 1.46
CA PHE A 183 -11.65 -12.45 1.93
C PHE A 183 -12.03 -12.53 3.43
N PHE A 184 -11.96 -13.72 4.03
CA PHE A 184 -12.18 -13.94 5.46
C PHE A 184 -11.07 -13.35 6.35
N HIS A 185 -9.91 -12.98 5.79
CA HIS A 185 -8.87 -12.25 6.52
C HIS A 185 -9.14 -10.75 6.52
N VAL A 186 -9.88 -10.24 7.51
CA VAL A 186 -10.23 -8.82 7.67
C VAL A 186 -9.34 -8.15 8.71
N TYR A 187 -8.86 -6.94 8.42
CA TYR A 187 -8.10 -6.13 9.37
C TYR A 187 -9.05 -5.50 10.38
N CYS A 188 -8.93 -5.88 11.65
CA CYS A 188 -9.74 -5.27 12.71
C CYS A 188 -9.25 -3.82 12.98
N PRO A 189 -10.08 -2.78 12.79
CA PRO A 189 -9.65 -1.38 12.89
C PRO A 189 -9.22 -0.97 14.32
N VAL A 190 -9.56 -1.77 15.33
CA VAL A 190 -9.16 -1.54 16.74
C VAL A 190 -7.94 -2.37 17.13
N ARG A 191 -8.02 -3.70 16.95
CA ARG A 191 -6.96 -4.62 17.41
C ARG A 191 -5.67 -4.45 16.61
N PHE A 192 -5.79 -4.09 15.34
CA PHE A 192 -4.63 -3.95 14.47
C PHE A 192 -3.74 -2.78 14.90
N GLY A 193 -4.33 -1.60 15.15
CA GLY A 193 -3.62 -0.44 15.69
C GLY A 193 -2.92 -0.76 17.00
N ARG A 194 -3.59 -1.45 17.95
CA ARG A 194 -2.97 -1.87 19.22
C ARG A 194 -1.78 -2.81 19.05
N LYS A 195 -1.78 -3.65 18.02
CA LYS A 195 -0.65 -4.55 17.72
C LYS A 195 0.50 -3.78 17.05
N ALA A 196 0.18 -2.80 16.20
CA ALA A 196 1.15 -1.98 15.49
C ALA A 196 1.84 -0.97 16.42
N ASP A 197 1.05 -0.36 17.31
CA ASP A 197 1.45 0.67 18.24
C ASP A 197 0.66 0.56 19.56
N PRO A 198 1.18 -0.21 20.54
CA PRO A 198 0.51 -0.40 21.82
C PRO A 198 0.37 0.86 22.68
N SER A 199 1.28 1.84 22.55
CA SER A 199 1.21 3.12 23.29
C SER A 199 0.22 4.10 22.67
N GLY A 200 -0.07 3.93 21.37
CA GLY A 200 -0.95 4.82 20.60
C GLY A 200 -0.31 6.17 20.33
N ASP A 201 1.02 6.23 20.27
CA ASP A 201 1.78 7.45 19.98
C ASP A 201 1.51 7.95 18.56
N TYR A 202 1.24 7.04 17.61
CA TYR A 202 0.88 7.39 16.24
C TYR A 202 -0.50 8.04 16.12
N ILE A 203 -1.40 7.76 17.07
CA ILE A 203 -2.76 8.32 17.09
C ILE A 203 -2.80 9.70 17.76
N ARG A 204 -1.84 9.99 18.65
CA ARG A 204 -1.75 11.25 19.39
C ARG A 204 -1.06 12.34 18.58
#